data_AF-A0A343AWH5-F1
#
_entry.id   AF-A0A343AWH5-F1
#
_cell.length_a   1.000
_cell.length_b   1.000
_cell.length_c   1.000
_cell.angle_alpha   90.00
_cell.angle_beta   90.00
_cell.angle_gamma   90.00
#
_symmetry.space_group_name_H-M   'P 1'
#
loop_
_entity.id
_entity.type
_entity.pdbx_description
1 polymer ?
#
loop_
_entity_poly.entity_id
_entity_poly.type
_entity_poly.pdbx_seq_one_letter_code
_entity_poly.pdbx_strand_id
1 'polypeptide(L)'
;MSTHSNHPYHLVDYSPWPLTGAIGAMMTVSGLIMWFHQYNMMLLLLGTLITLMTMYQWWRDISREGTFQGLHSIPVTLGLRWGMILFIISEVFFFISFFWAFFHSSLSPAIELGAEWPPTGIFPFNPFQIPLLNTAILLASGVTVTWAHHSLIEKNHSQASQGLFFTIILGIYFTILQAYEYIEASFTIADNVYGSTFFVATGFHGLHVLIGTTFLIICLTRHLQNHYSSSHHFGFEAAAWYWHFVDIVWLFLYVSIYWWGN
;
A
#
# COMPACT_ATOMS: atom_id res chain seq x y z
N MET A 1 15.78 40.08 -16.54
CA MET A 1 15.37 39.48 -15.25
C MET A 1 16.33 38.35 -14.98
N SER A 2 16.94 38.28 -13.78
CA SER A 2 17.82 37.15 -13.44
C SER A 2 17.00 35.87 -13.51
N THR A 3 17.35 34.99 -14.44
CA THR A 3 16.70 33.69 -14.68
C THR A 3 17.02 32.66 -13.58
N HIS A 4 17.66 33.08 -12.49
CA HIS A 4 18.10 32.23 -11.40
C HIS A 4 17.39 32.62 -10.11
N SER A 5 16.77 31.62 -9.47
CA SER A 5 16.32 31.70 -8.08
C SER A 5 17.54 31.67 -7.16
N ASN A 6 17.57 32.54 -6.16
CA ASN A 6 18.65 32.58 -5.16
C ASN A 6 18.44 31.59 -4.01
N HIS A 7 17.63 30.54 -4.21
CA HIS A 7 17.37 29.48 -3.25
C HIS A 7 17.21 28.13 -3.96
N PRO A 8 17.51 27.01 -3.27
CA PRO A 8 17.41 25.67 -3.85
C PRO A 8 16.01 25.06 -3.77
N TYR A 9 15.04 25.72 -3.13
CA TYR A 9 13.68 25.19 -2.97
C TYR A 9 12.84 25.29 -4.25
N HIS A 10 11.92 24.34 -4.42
CA HIS A 10 10.95 24.30 -5.51
C HIS A 10 9.74 25.19 -5.17
N LEU A 11 9.47 26.19 -6.00
CA LEU A 11 8.25 26.99 -5.97
C LEU A 11 7.30 26.42 -7.01
N VAL A 12 6.29 25.68 -6.56
CA VAL A 12 5.35 24.96 -7.44
C VAL A 12 4.37 25.94 -8.09
N ASP A 13 4.11 25.76 -9.38
CA ASP A 13 3.08 26.53 -10.11
C ASP A 13 1.66 26.14 -9.66
N TYR A 14 0.68 27.01 -9.97
CA TYR A 14 -0.72 26.72 -9.66
C TYR A 14 -1.20 25.46 -10.40
N SER A 15 -1.81 24.53 -9.66
CA SER A 15 -2.42 23.32 -10.21
C SER A 15 -3.84 23.12 -9.68
N PRO A 16 -4.74 22.52 -10.48
CA PRO A 16 -6.14 22.29 -10.07
C PRO A 16 -6.30 21.06 -9.17
N TRP A 17 -5.26 20.21 -9.05
CA TRP A 17 -5.33 18.89 -8.44
C TRP A 17 -5.77 18.87 -6.97
N PRO A 18 -5.36 19.83 -6.11
CA PRO A 18 -5.88 19.88 -4.74
C PRO A 18 -7.41 20.04 -4.69
N LEU A 19 -7.97 20.87 -5.57
CA LEU A 19 -9.41 21.11 -5.64
C LEU A 19 -10.17 19.91 -6.21
N THR A 20 -9.70 19.33 -7.31
CA THR A 20 -10.37 18.16 -7.90
C THR A 20 -10.28 16.94 -6.97
N GLY A 21 -9.17 16.81 -6.23
CA GLY A 21 -9.00 15.79 -5.20
C GLY A 21 -9.99 15.96 -4.05
N ALA A 22 -10.16 17.18 -3.54
CA ALA A 22 -11.13 17.49 -2.49
C ALA A 22 -12.58 17.22 -2.92
N ILE A 23 -12.95 17.62 -4.14
CA ILE A 23 -14.28 17.32 -4.71
C ILE A 23 -14.48 15.81 -4.87
N GLY A 24 -13.47 15.10 -5.40
CA GLY A 24 -13.50 13.65 -5.53
C GLY A 24 -13.72 12.96 -4.18
N ALA A 25 -12.96 13.35 -3.15
CA ALA A 25 -13.10 12.80 -1.80
C ALA A 25 -14.50 13.05 -1.22
N MET A 26 -15.02 14.28 -1.32
CA MET A 26 -16.37 14.61 -0.88
C MET A 26 -17.44 13.76 -1.60
N MET A 27 -17.31 13.57 -2.91
CA MET A 27 -18.21 12.74 -3.70
C MET A 27 -18.11 11.26 -3.32
N THR A 28 -16.91 10.74 -3.02
CA THR A 28 -16.76 9.36 -2.56
C THR A 28 -17.45 9.12 -1.21
N VAL A 29 -17.26 10.02 -0.23
CA VAL A 29 -17.86 9.88 1.11
C VAL A 29 -19.38 10.00 1.04
N SER A 30 -19.90 11.02 0.35
CA SER A 30 -21.35 11.16 0.14
C SER A 30 -21.94 10.01 -0.69
N GLY A 31 -21.19 9.50 -1.67
CA GLY A 31 -21.53 8.32 -2.45
C GLY A 31 -21.61 7.03 -1.63
N LEU A 32 -20.73 6.83 -0.64
CA LEU A 32 -20.82 5.71 0.29
C LEU A 32 -22.11 5.78 1.12
N ILE A 33 -22.48 6.96 1.62
CA ILE A 33 -23.73 7.17 2.37
C ILE A 33 -24.94 6.85 1.48
N MET A 34 -24.94 7.33 0.23
CA MET A 34 -26.01 7.01 -0.73
C MET A 34 -26.07 5.52 -1.06
N TRP A 35 -24.94 4.86 -1.20
CA TRP A 35 -24.92 3.43 -1.47
C TRP A 35 -25.50 2.64 -0.28
N PHE A 36 -25.06 2.92 0.95
CA PHE A 36 -25.51 2.16 2.12
C PHE A 36 -26.98 2.38 2.48
N HIS A 37 -27.54 3.57 2.24
CA HIS A 37 -28.92 3.87 2.64
C HIS A 37 -29.93 3.90 1.48
N GLN A 38 -29.48 4.15 0.25
CA GLN A 38 -30.35 4.31 -0.92
C GLN A 38 -30.01 3.31 -2.04
N TYR A 39 -29.05 2.41 -1.85
CA TYR A 39 -28.61 1.40 -2.83
C TYR A 39 -28.18 2.00 -4.18
N ASN A 40 -27.81 3.28 -4.21
CA ASN A 40 -27.38 3.96 -5.43
C ASN A 40 -25.86 4.18 -5.41
N MET A 41 -25.15 3.51 -6.32
CA MET A 41 -23.68 3.58 -6.43
C MET A 41 -23.18 4.67 -7.39
N MET A 42 -24.05 5.38 -8.12
CA MET A 42 -23.63 6.30 -9.19
C MET A 42 -22.67 7.39 -8.68
N LEU A 43 -22.98 8.00 -7.53
CA LEU A 43 -22.15 9.06 -6.95
C LEU A 43 -20.81 8.51 -6.44
N LEU A 44 -20.80 7.30 -5.87
CA LEU A 44 -19.58 6.62 -5.44
C LEU A 44 -18.65 6.33 -6.64
N LEU A 45 -19.19 5.79 -7.73
CA LEU A 45 -18.43 5.50 -8.95
C LEU A 45 -17.89 6.79 -9.58
N LEU A 46 -18.67 7.86 -9.60
CA LEU A 46 -18.20 9.16 -10.10
C LEU A 46 -17.09 9.74 -9.22
N GLY A 47 -17.27 9.72 -7.89
CA GLY A 47 -16.26 10.20 -6.94
C GLY A 47 -14.95 9.44 -7.06
N THR A 48 -15.02 8.10 -7.13
CA THR A 48 -13.84 7.24 -7.27
C THR A 48 -13.12 7.46 -8.61
N LEU A 49 -13.86 7.68 -9.70
CA LEU A 49 -13.26 8.04 -10.98
C LEU A 49 -12.50 9.38 -10.90
N ILE A 50 -13.10 10.40 -10.28
CA ILE A 50 -12.48 11.73 -10.13
C ILE A 50 -11.21 11.64 -9.27
N THR A 51 -11.22 10.89 -8.17
CA THR A 51 -10.04 10.71 -7.33
C THR A 51 -8.92 9.98 -8.08
N LEU A 52 -9.23 8.88 -8.78
CA LEU A 52 -8.26 8.15 -9.59
C LEU A 52 -7.64 9.03 -10.69
N MET A 53 -8.47 9.79 -11.42
CA MET A 53 -8.00 10.71 -12.45
C MET A 53 -7.15 11.84 -11.88
N THR A 54 -7.52 12.37 -10.71
CA THR A 54 -6.72 13.40 -10.03
C THR A 54 -5.36 12.83 -9.62
N MET A 55 -5.32 11.66 -8.99
CA MET A 55 -4.07 11.02 -8.59
C MET A 55 -3.17 10.77 -9.81
N TYR A 56 -3.69 10.19 -10.89
CA TYR A 56 -2.91 9.95 -12.09
C TYR A 56 -2.28 11.23 -12.67
N GLN A 57 -3.07 12.29 -12.82
CA GLN A 57 -2.59 13.56 -13.39
C GLN A 57 -1.61 14.28 -12.47
N TRP A 58 -1.85 14.25 -11.16
CA TRP A 58 -0.96 14.88 -10.18
C TRP A 58 0.41 14.18 -10.15
N TRP A 59 0.42 12.84 -10.12
CA TRP A 59 1.68 12.07 -10.14
C TRP A 59 2.43 12.19 -11.47
N ARG A 60 1.70 12.34 -12.59
CA ARG A 60 2.30 12.68 -13.88
C ARG A 60 3.03 14.03 -13.81
N ASP A 61 2.39 15.05 -13.25
CA ASP A 61 2.98 16.40 -13.16
C ASP A 61 4.20 16.42 -12.24
N ILE A 62 4.14 15.77 -11.08
CA ILE A 62 5.32 15.59 -10.20
C ILE A 62 6.46 14.85 -10.92
N SER A 63 6.13 13.82 -11.71
CA SER A 63 7.14 13.09 -12.49
C SER A 63 7.78 13.98 -13.56
N ARG A 64 7.01 14.88 -14.18
CA ARG A 64 7.49 15.85 -15.16
C ARG A 64 8.38 16.92 -14.52
N GLU A 65 7.95 17.49 -13.40
CA GLU A 65 8.69 18.48 -12.63
C GLU A 65 10.04 17.93 -12.16
N GLY A 66 10.04 16.70 -11.64
CA GLY A 66 11.25 16.04 -11.17
C GLY A 66 12.20 15.58 -12.28
N THR A 67 11.67 15.01 -13.37
CA THR A 67 12.50 14.35 -14.40
C THR A 67 12.84 15.27 -15.57
N PHE A 68 11.87 16.01 -16.11
CA PHE A 68 12.05 16.78 -17.35
C PHE A 68 12.37 18.25 -17.10
N GLN A 69 11.86 18.83 -16.01
CA GLN A 69 12.15 20.23 -15.65
C GLN A 69 13.33 20.36 -14.68
N GLY A 70 13.72 19.27 -14.00
CA GLY A 70 14.87 19.25 -13.10
C GLY A 70 14.68 20.08 -11.82
N LEU A 71 13.44 20.25 -11.35
CA LEU A 71 13.12 21.10 -10.19
C LEU A 71 13.39 20.43 -8.84
N HIS A 72 13.76 19.15 -8.83
CA HIS A 72 14.05 18.37 -7.64
C HIS A 72 15.53 18.47 -7.24
N SER A 73 15.88 19.57 -6.57
CA SER A 73 17.21 19.76 -5.97
C SER A 73 17.43 18.84 -4.75
N ILE A 74 18.66 18.79 -4.22
CA ILE A 74 18.99 17.97 -3.04
C ILE A 74 18.09 18.31 -1.83
N PRO A 75 17.89 19.58 -1.43
CA PRO A 75 16.96 19.90 -0.34
C PRO A 75 15.52 19.45 -0.60
N VAL A 76 15.04 19.55 -1.85
CA VAL A 76 13.69 19.12 -2.22
C VAL A 76 13.56 17.60 -2.11
N THR A 77 14.51 16.85 -2.65
CA THR A 77 14.52 15.37 -2.55
C THR A 77 14.63 14.89 -1.11
N LEU A 78 15.42 15.57 -0.27
CA LEU A 78 15.48 15.29 1.16
C LEU A 78 14.13 15.55 1.85
N GLY A 79 13.45 16.64 1.49
CA GLY A 79 12.10 16.93 1.97
C GLY A 79 11.08 15.85 1.57
N LEU A 80 11.15 15.36 0.32
CA LEU A 80 10.31 14.25 -0.14
C LEU A 80 10.56 12.95 0.64
N ARG A 81 11.82 12.65 0.97
CA ARG A 81 12.19 11.50 1.83
C ARG A 81 11.57 11.61 3.22
N TRP A 82 11.68 12.77 3.86
CA TRP A 82 11.01 13.02 5.15
C TRP A 82 9.50 12.88 5.05
N GLY A 83 8.88 13.40 3.99
CA GLY A 83 7.45 13.25 3.73
C GLY A 83 7.03 11.78 3.64
N MET A 84 7.79 10.95 2.91
CA MET A 84 7.50 9.52 2.79
C MET A 84 7.66 8.78 4.12
N ILE A 85 8.71 9.08 4.90
CA ILE A 85 8.91 8.47 6.22
C ILE A 85 7.73 8.81 7.15
N LEU A 86 7.31 10.08 7.19
CA LEU A 86 6.19 10.50 8.02
C LEU A 86 4.87 9.85 7.58
N PHE A 87 4.66 9.70 6.27
CA PHE A 87 3.52 8.96 5.72
C PHE A 87 3.52 7.49 6.16
N ILE A 88 4.65 6.78 6.04
CA ILE A 88 4.77 5.39 6.51
C ILE A 88 4.51 5.30 8.01
N ILE A 89 5.02 6.24 8.81
CA ILE A 89 4.76 6.29 10.25
C ILE A 89 3.26 6.42 10.53
N SER A 90 2.53 7.29 9.81
CA SER A 90 1.08 7.37 9.99
C SER A 90 0.36 6.07 9.65
N GLU A 91 0.81 5.35 8.61
CA GLU A 91 0.24 4.03 8.27
C GLU A 91 0.57 2.96 9.32
N VAL A 92 1.74 3.00 9.94
CA VAL A 92 2.06 2.12 11.08
C VAL A 92 1.10 2.36 12.24
N PHE A 93 0.83 3.63 12.60
CA PHE A 93 -0.17 3.95 13.64
C PHE A 93 -1.59 3.54 13.26
N PHE A 94 -1.93 3.64 11.98
CA PHE A 94 -3.20 3.13 11.46
C PHE A 94 -3.34 1.62 11.70
N PHE A 95 -2.33 0.81 11.35
CA PHE A 95 -2.36 -0.63 11.61
C PHE A 95 -2.31 -0.99 13.11
N ILE A 96 -1.61 -0.21 13.94
CA ILE A 96 -1.62 -0.40 15.40
C ILE A 96 -3.04 -0.39 15.95
N SER A 97 -3.94 0.44 15.40
CA SER A 97 -5.34 0.47 15.83
C SER A 97 -6.08 -0.85 15.57
N PHE A 98 -5.79 -1.53 14.44
CA PHE A 98 -6.37 -2.84 14.13
C PHE A 98 -5.80 -3.95 15.00
N PHE A 99 -4.48 -3.94 15.24
CA PHE A 99 -3.86 -4.88 16.17
C PHE A 99 -4.40 -4.69 17.59
N TRP A 100 -4.61 -3.45 18.03
CA TRP A 100 -5.22 -3.19 19.32
C TRP A 100 -6.64 -3.75 19.39
N ALA A 101 -7.49 -3.50 18.39
CA ALA A 101 -8.83 -4.07 18.34
C ALA A 101 -8.80 -5.61 18.44
N PHE A 102 -7.93 -6.26 17.67
CA PHE A 102 -7.73 -7.72 17.72
C PHE A 102 -7.30 -8.19 19.11
N PHE A 103 -6.22 -7.64 19.68
CA PHE A 103 -5.69 -8.08 20.98
C PHE A 103 -6.65 -7.80 22.14
N HIS A 104 -7.39 -6.69 22.09
CA HIS A 104 -8.40 -6.40 23.10
C HIS A 104 -9.50 -7.47 23.13
N SER A 105 -9.96 -7.91 21.95
CA SER A 105 -11.00 -8.93 21.84
C SER A 105 -10.52 -10.36 22.09
N SER A 106 -9.27 -10.67 21.74
CA SER A 106 -8.74 -12.04 21.83
C SER A 106 -8.09 -12.39 23.17
N LEU A 107 -7.50 -11.42 23.87
CA LEU A 107 -6.83 -11.68 25.17
C LEU A 107 -7.81 -11.91 26.32
N SER A 108 -9.02 -11.35 26.23
CA SER A 108 -10.09 -11.55 27.21
C SER A 108 -11.42 -11.70 26.49
N PRO A 109 -11.67 -12.87 25.85
CA PRO A 109 -12.87 -13.09 25.06
C PRO A 109 -14.14 -12.92 25.89
N ALA A 110 -15.14 -12.28 25.30
CA ALA A 110 -16.42 -12.04 25.96
C ALA A 110 -17.16 -13.37 26.23
N ILE A 111 -18.03 -13.39 27.23
CA ILE A 111 -18.75 -14.61 27.64
C ILE A 111 -19.67 -15.09 26.52
N GLU A 112 -20.21 -14.17 25.72
CA GLU A 112 -21.06 -14.44 24.56
C GLU A 112 -20.33 -15.22 23.45
N LEU A 113 -18.99 -15.20 23.44
CA LEU A 113 -18.16 -15.94 22.50
C LEU A 113 -17.80 -17.35 23.00
N GLY A 114 -18.15 -17.69 24.24
CA GLY A 114 -17.75 -18.92 24.92
C GLY A 114 -16.59 -18.74 25.90
N ALA A 115 -16.13 -17.51 26.14
CA ALA A 115 -14.94 -17.19 26.94
C ALA A 115 -13.65 -17.90 26.44
N GLU A 116 -13.60 -18.21 25.14
CA GLU A 116 -12.47 -18.83 24.45
C GLU A 116 -12.15 -18.09 23.15
N TRP A 117 -10.93 -18.29 22.65
CA TRP A 117 -10.45 -17.74 21.39
C TRP A 117 -9.71 -18.84 20.60
N PRO A 118 -10.04 -19.08 19.32
CA PRO A 118 -11.15 -18.49 18.55
C PRO A 118 -12.55 -18.77 19.13
N PRO A 119 -13.58 -17.95 18.80
CA PRO A 119 -14.95 -18.19 19.25
C PRO A 119 -15.50 -19.54 18.78
N THR A 120 -16.39 -20.13 19.59
CA THR A 120 -17.08 -21.40 19.25
C THR A 120 -17.70 -21.35 17.84
N GLY A 121 -17.43 -22.38 17.03
CA GLY A 121 -17.97 -22.50 15.67
C GLY A 121 -17.16 -21.81 14.56
N ILE A 122 -16.12 -21.06 14.90
CA ILE A 122 -15.13 -20.59 13.92
C ILE A 122 -14.10 -21.68 13.68
N PHE A 123 -13.91 -22.05 12.40
CA PHE A 123 -12.81 -22.89 11.95
C PHE A 123 -11.75 -21.99 11.31
N PRO A 124 -10.68 -21.64 12.04
CA PRO A 124 -9.65 -20.76 11.49
C PRO A 124 -8.80 -21.46 10.43
N PHE A 125 -8.12 -20.67 9.59
CA PHE A 125 -7.17 -21.20 8.61
C PHE A 125 -5.97 -21.89 9.26
N ASN A 126 -5.45 -22.93 8.63
CA ASN A 126 -4.18 -23.52 9.03
C ASN A 126 -3.02 -22.57 8.66
N PRO A 127 -2.22 -22.06 9.62
CA PRO A 127 -1.15 -21.11 9.35
C PRO A 127 -0.08 -21.66 8.40
N PHE A 128 0.14 -22.99 8.38
CA PHE A 128 1.20 -23.63 7.59
C PHE A 128 0.83 -23.89 6.13
N GLN A 129 -0.36 -23.49 5.68
CA GLN A 129 -0.81 -23.64 4.29
C GLN A 129 -0.61 -22.33 3.50
N ILE A 130 -1.68 -21.74 2.96
CA ILE A 130 -1.63 -20.51 2.18
C ILE A 130 -0.98 -19.36 2.95
N PRO A 131 -1.25 -19.14 4.26
CA PRO A 131 -0.64 -18.02 4.99
C PRO A 131 0.90 -18.10 5.03
N LEU A 132 1.47 -19.30 5.23
CA LEU A 132 2.91 -19.51 5.18
C LEU A 132 3.48 -19.31 3.77
N LEU A 133 2.78 -19.77 2.74
CA LEU A 133 3.19 -19.56 1.35
C LEU A 133 3.21 -18.06 1.01
N ASN A 134 2.18 -17.32 1.39
CA ASN A 134 2.09 -15.87 1.24
C ASN A 134 3.24 -15.15 1.97
N THR A 135 3.60 -15.62 3.16
CA THR A 135 4.76 -15.11 3.90
C THR A 135 6.07 -15.33 3.13
N ALA A 136 6.28 -16.53 2.58
CA ALA A 136 7.47 -16.82 1.79
C ALA A 136 7.55 -15.98 0.50
N ILE A 137 6.40 -15.74 -0.16
CA ILE A 137 6.30 -14.91 -1.37
C ILE A 137 6.69 -13.47 -1.07
N LEU A 138 6.15 -12.87 0.00
CA LEU A 138 6.46 -11.49 0.35
C LEU A 138 7.93 -11.33 0.75
N LEU A 139 8.48 -12.24 1.55
CA LEU A 139 9.91 -12.23 1.90
C LEU A 139 10.80 -12.37 0.65
N ALA A 140 10.45 -13.26 -0.28
CA ALA A 140 11.16 -13.38 -1.56
C ALA A 140 11.08 -12.08 -2.37
N SER A 141 9.92 -11.42 -2.38
CA SER A 141 9.72 -10.14 -3.07
C SER A 141 10.54 -9.00 -2.46
N GLY A 142 10.72 -9.01 -1.13
CA GLY A 142 11.63 -8.10 -0.41
C GLY A 142 13.09 -8.27 -0.84
N VAL A 143 13.53 -9.51 -1.10
CA VAL A 143 14.86 -9.78 -1.66
C VAL A 143 14.97 -9.27 -3.10
N THR A 144 13.96 -9.52 -3.94
CA THR A 144 14.01 -9.10 -5.36
C THR A 144 13.96 -7.59 -5.53
N VAL A 145 13.23 -6.84 -4.69
CA VAL A 145 13.23 -5.37 -4.74
C VAL A 145 14.56 -4.80 -4.25
N THR A 146 15.18 -5.43 -3.26
CA THR A 146 16.54 -5.08 -2.79
C THR A 146 17.57 -5.31 -3.90
N TRP A 147 17.51 -6.46 -4.58
CA TRP A 147 18.34 -6.74 -5.75
C TRP A 147 18.14 -5.70 -6.86
N ALA A 148 16.90 -5.30 -7.14
CA ALA A 148 16.61 -4.25 -8.12
C ALA A 148 17.24 -2.91 -7.71
N HIS A 149 17.19 -2.56 -6.43
CA HIS A 149 17.76 -1.32 -5.90
C HIS A 149 19.27 -1.27 -6.07
N HIS A 150 19.97 -2.32 -5.64
CA HIS A 150 21.42 -2.43 -5.78
C HIS A 150 21.84 -2.38 -7.26
N SER A 151 21.11 -3.08 -8.13
CA SER A 151 21.36 -3.07 -9.57
C SER A 151 21.21 -1.66 -10.17
N LEU A 152 20.23 -0.87 -9.70
CA LEU A 152 20.01 0.50 -10.16
C LEU A 152 21.17 1.43 -9.74
N ILE A 153 21.68 1.29 -8.51
CA ILE A 153 22.84 2.04 -8.01
C ILE A 153 24.12 1.65 -8.77
N GLU A 154 24.28 0.36 -9.07
CA GLU A 154 25.41 -0.18 -9.84
C GLU A 154 25.31 0.06 -11.36
N LYS A 155 24.28 0.80 -11.81
CA LYS A 155 24.03 1.13 -13.23
C LYS A 155 23.75 -0.09 -14.11
N ASN A 156 23.33 -1.21 -13.51
CA ASN A 156 22.94 -2.41 -14.24
C ASN A 156 21.45 -2.39 -14.58
N HIS A 157 21.13 -1.81 -15.75
CA HIS A 157 19.75 -1.57 -16.18
C HIS A 157 18.92 -2.86 -16.33
N SER A 158 19.50 -3.92 -16.90
CA SER A 158 18.80 -5.18 -17.13
C SER A 158 18.47 -5.89 -15.82
N GLN A 159 19.43 -5.99 -14.89
CA GLN A 159 19.19 -6.60 -13.58
C GLN A 159 18.18 -5.80 -12.74
N ALA A 160 18.24 -4.45 -12.77
CA ALA A 160 17.25 -3.61 -12.11
C ALA A 160 15.83 -3.87 -12.66
N SER A 161 15.70 -4.01 -13.97
CA SER A 161 14.40 -4.32 -14.60
C SER A 161 13.89 -5.72 -14.24
N GLN A 162 14.77 -6.71 -14.18
CA GLN A 162 14.42 -8.09 -13.81
C GLN A 162 13.98 -8.19 -12.35
N GLY A 163 14.74 -7.58 -11.42
CA GLY A 163 14.38 -7.58 -10.00
C GLY A 163 13.03 -6.92 -9.74
N LEU A 164 12.75 -5.77 -10.36
CA LEU A 164 11.44 -5.12 -10.29
C LEU A 164 10.32 -5.99 -10.88
N PHE A 165 10.56 -6.58 -12.05
CA PHE A 165 9.58 -7.46 -12.71
C PHE A 165 9.20 -8.65 -11.84
N PHE A 166 10.18 -9.35 -11.25
CA PHE A 166 9.90 -10.47 -10.35
C PHE A 166 9.18 -10.02 -9.07
N THR A 167 9.56 -8.87 -8.50
CA THR A 167 8.86 -8.31 -7.33
C THR A 167 7.36 -8.09 -7.64
N ILE A 168 7.05 -7.50 -8.79
CA ILE A 168 5.66 -7.25 -9.22
C ILE A 168 4.89 -8.57 -9.39
N ILE A 169 5.50 -9.57 -10.03
CA ILE A 169 4.86 -10.90 -10.20
C ILE A 169 4.55 -11.52 -8.84
N LEU A 170 5.49 -11.47 -7.90
CA LEU A 170 5.30 -12.01 -6.55
C LEU A 170 4.18 -11.27 -5.80
N GLY A 171 4.11 -9.93 -5.91
CA GLY A 171 3.02 -9.14 -5.33
C GLY A 171 1.64 -9.47 -5.92
N ILE A 172 1.55 -9.66 -7.24
CA ILE A 172 0.31 -10.11 -7.91
C ILE A 172 -0.05 -11.53 -7.45
N TYR A 173 0.94 -12.41 -7.34
CA TYR A 173 0.71 -13.79 -6.93
C TYR A 173 0.20 -13.88 -5.48
N PHE A 174 0.78 -13.11 -4.56
CA PHE A 174 0.26 -12.95 -3.20
C PHE A 174 -1.22 -12.51 -3.22
N THR A 175 -1.55 -11.50 -4.02
CA THR A 175 -2.93 -10.97 -4.10
C THR A 175 -3.92 -12.03 -4.58
N ILE A 176 -3.53 -12.83 -5.58
CA ILE A 176 -4.37 -13.94 -6.08
C ILE A 176 -4.60 -14.99 -5.00
N LEU A 177 -3.55 -15.37 -4.27
CA LEU A 177 -3.65 -16.33 -3.17
C LEU A 177 -4.51 -15.80 -2.02
N GLN A 178 -4.37 -14.52 -1.66
CA GLN A 178 -5.20 -13.89 -0.63
C GLN A 178 -6.68 -13.85 -1.05
N ALA A 179 -6.96 -13.57 -2.33
CA ALA A 179 -8.32 -13.62 -2.86
C ALA A 179 -8.90 -15.04 -2.84
N TYR A 180 -8.09 -16.05 -3.18
CA TYR A 180 -8.49 -17.46 -3.08
C TYR A 180 -8.80 -17.85 -1.63
N GLU A 181 -7.96 -17.43 -0.68
CA GLU A 181 -8.20 -17.66 0.75
C GLU A 181 -9.53 -17.05 1.21
N TYR A 182 -9.87 -15.83 0.77
CA TYR A 182 -11.15 -15.20 1.10
C TYR A 182 -12.36 -15.93 0.51
N ILE A 183 -12.23 -16.52 -0.68
CA ILE A 183 -13.32 -17.28 -1.32
C ILE A 183 -13.58 -18.60 -0.59
N GLU A 184 -12.52 -19.26 -0.12
CA GLU A 184 -12.58 -20.56 0.57
C GLU A 184 -12.77 -20.42 2.10
N ALA A 185 -12.91 -19.20 2.62
CA ALA A 185 -13.09 -18.96 4.05
C ALA A 185 -14.38 -19.63 4.58
N SER A 186 -14.26 -20.40 5.66
CA SER A 186 -15.41 -21.00 6.36
C SER A 186 -16.13 -20.01 7.28
N PHE A 187 -15.68 -18.77 7.34
CA PHE A 187 -16.27 -17.68 8.13
C PHE A 187 -16.28 -16.38 7.29
N THR A 188 -17.17 -15.46 7.64
CA THR A 188 -17.38 -14.17 6.96
C THR A 188 -17.09 -12.99 7.89
N ILE A 189 -17.05 -11.78 7.32
CA ILE A 189 -16.92 -10.52 8.08
C ILE A 189 -18.04 -10.30 9.11
N ALA A 190 -19.18 -11.00 8.96
CA ALA A 190 -20.34 -10.86 9.82
C ALA A 190 -20.39 -11.85 10.99
N ASP A 191 -19.55 -12.89 11.01
CA ASP A 191 -19.79 -14.07 11.86
C ASP A 191 -19.48 -13.87 13.35
N ASN A 192 -18.63 -12.88 13.69
CA ASN A 192 -18.37 -12.36 15.04
C ASN A 192 -17.16 -11.40 15.00
N VAL A 193 -16.63 -11.04 16.17
CA VAL A 193 -15.44 -10.19 16.30
C VAL A 193 -14.16 -10.83 15.73
N TYR A 194 -14.03 -12.15 15.69
CA TYR A 194 -12.92 -12.82 15.01
C TYR A 194 -12.99 -12.52 13.50
N GLY A 195 -14.13 -12.78 12.87
CA GLY A 195 -14.32 -12.50 11.44
C GLY A 195 -14.12 -11.02 11.09
N SER A 196 -14.71 -10.11 11.87
CA SER A 196 -14.58 -8.67 11.58
C SER A 196 -13.15 -8.16 11.74
N THR A 197 -12.44 -8.51 12.83
CA THR A 197 -11.05 -8.09 13.03
C THR A 197 -10.10 -8.75 12.02
N PHE A 198 -10.33 -10.02 11.67
CA PHE A 198 -9.58 -10.73 10.63
C PHE A 198 -9.71 -10.03 9.27
N PHE A 199 -10.93 -9.88 8.74
CA PHE A 199 -11.14 -9.35 7.38
C PHE A 199 -10.80 -7.88 7.25
N VAL A 200 -11.00 -7.07 8.30
CA VAL A 200 -10.60 -5.65 8.27
C VAL A 200 -9.08 -5.53 8.26
N ALA A 201 -8.36 -6.23 9.16
CA ALA A 201 -6.91 -6.12 9.26
C ALA A 201 -6.21 -6.67 8.00
N THR A 202 -6.58 -7.88 7.57
CA THR A 202 -6.02 -8.52 6.37
C THR A 202 -6.48 -7.82 5.09
N GLY A 203 -7.72 -7.30 5.03
CA GLY A 203 -8.26 -6.55 3.90
C GLY A 203 -7.57 -5.22 3.67
N PHE A 204 -7.35 -4.43 4.72
CA PHE A 204 -6.57 -3.19 4.60
C PHE A 204 -5.13 -3.47 4.22
N HIS A 205 -4.51 -4.52 4.77
CA HIS A 205 -3.18 -4.94 4.32
C HIS A 205 -3.18 -5.33 2.82
N GLY A 206 -4.15 -6.11 2.35
CA GLY A 206 -4.29 -6.44 0.93
C GLY A 206 -4.45 -5.21 0.04
N LEU A 207 -5.20 -4.20 0.49
CA LEU A 207 -5.30 -2.91 -0.21
C LEU A 207 -3.92 -2.22 -0.30
N HIS A 208 -3.12 -2.25 0.76
CA HIS A 208 -1.76 -1.71 0.77
C HIS A 208 -0.83 -2.50 -0.18
N VAL A 209 -0.96 -3.83 -0.26
CA VAL A 209 -0.21 -4.64 -1.24
C VAL A 209 -0.58 -4.24 -2.67
N LEU A 210 -1.87 -4.00 -2.96
CA LEU A 210 -2.32 -3.52 -4.27
C LEU A 210 -1.72 -2.14 -4.60
N ILE A 211 -1.78 -1.19 -3.67
CA ILE A 211 -1.19 0.14 -3.83
C ILE A 211 0.32 0.03 -4.05
N GLY A 212 1.02 -0.75 -3.24
CA GLY A 212 2.46 -0.99 -3.37
C GLY A 212 2.83 -1.62 -4.72
N THR A 213 2.03 -2.59 -5.19
CA THR A 213 2.26 -3.26 -6.47
C THR A 213 2.07 -2.30 -7.63
N THR A 214 1.03 -1.46 -7.60
CA THR A 214 0.83 -0.41 -8.62
C THR A 214 1.97 0.62 -8.59
N PHE A 215 2.46 0.98 -7.41
CA PHE A 215 3.60 1.89 -7.27
C PHE A 215 4.87 1.29 -7.89
N LEU A 216 5.16 0.01 -7.64
CA LEU A 216 6.26 -0.71 -8.27
C LEU A 216 6.12 -0.84 -9.80
N ILE A 217 4.90 -1.03 -10.32
CA ILE A 217 4.62 -1.01 -11.76
C ILE A 217 4.95 0.36 -12.35
N ILE A 218 4.59 1.47 -11.67
CA ILE A 218 4.98 2.82 -12.10
C ILE A 218 6.50 2.98 -12.04
N CYS A 219 7.19 2.44 -11.03
CA CYS A 219 8.65 2.44 -10.99
C CYS A 219 9.27 1.65 -12.17
N LEU A 220 8.75 0.47 -12.49
CA LEU A 220 9.23 -0.31 -13.63
C LEU A 220 9.04 0.44 -14.95
N THR A 221 7.86 1.00 -15.19
CA THR A 221 7.61 1.78 -16.42
C THR A 221 8.55 2.98 -16.53
N ARG A 222 8.77 3.73 -15.44
CA ARG A 222 9.72 4.84 -15.40
C ARG A 222 11.18 4.40 -15.60
N HIS A 223 11.56 3.25 -15.04
CA HIS A 223 12.89 2.65 -15.21
C HIS A 223 13.14 2.27 -16.68
N LEU A 224 12.16 1.63 -17.33
CA LEU A 224 12.24 1.28 -18.76
C LEU A 224 12.29 2.51 -19.67
N GLN A 225 11.68 3.62 -19.25
CA GLN A 225 11.76 4.92 -19.94
C GLN A 225 13.03 5.73 -19.58
N ASN A 226 13.96 5.17 -18.81
CA ASN A 226 15.20 5.81 -18.39
C ASN A 226 15.01 7.11 -17.57
N HIS A 227 13.93 7.20 -16.79
CA HIS A 227 13.67 8.37 -15.94
C HIS A 227 14.50 8.37 -14.64
N TYR A 228 15.12 7.25 -14.28
CA TYR A 228 15.96 7.13 -13.09
C TYR A 228 17.44 7.17 -13.44
N SER A 229 18.23 7.76 -12.53
CA SER A 229 19.69 7.68 -12.57
C SER A 229 20.21 7.01 -11.30
N SER A 230 21.46 6.52 -11.33
CA SER A 230 22.08 5.87 -10.17
C SER A 230 22.26 6.79 -8.95
N SER A 231 22.11 8.11 -9.11
CA SER A 231 22.20 9.10 -8.02
C SER A 231 20.87 9.80 -7.71
N HIS A 232 19.87 9.69 -8.57
CA HIS A 232 18.58 10.36 -8.40
C HIS A 232 17.42 9.45 -8.83
N HIS A 233 16.86 8.76 -7.85
CA HIS A 233 15.81 7.76 -8.03
C HIS A 233 14.84 7.67 -6.84
N PHE A 234 14.54 8.81 -6.20
CA PHE A 234 13.68 8.86 -5.01
C PHE A 234 12.33 8.13 -5.17
N GLY A 235 11.69 8.19 -6.34
CA GLY A 235 10.44 7.48 -6.58
C GLY A 235 10.57 5.96 -6.39
N PHE A 236 11.73 5.40 -6.77
CA PHE A 236 12.05 3.99 -6.51
C PHE A 236 12.32 3.75 -5.02
N GLU A 237 13.09 4.62 -4.35
CA GLU A 237 13.36 4.50 -2.91
C GLU A 237 12.06 4.50 -2.09
N ALA A 238 11.13 5.40 -2.41
CA ALA A 238 9.83 5.48 -1.77
C ALA A 238 9.00 4.21 -1.97
N ALA A 239 8.97 3.66 -3.19
CA ALA A 239 8.27 2.40 -3.47
C ALA A 239 8.90 1.22 -2.72
N ALA A 240 10.23 1.15 -2.65
CA ALA A 240 10.95 0.10 -1.92
C ALA A 240 10.68 0.18 -0.39
N TRP A 241 10.70 1.39 0.19
CA TRP A 241 10.36 1.59 1.60
C TRP A 241 8.91 1.21 1.90
N TYR A 242 7.97 1.59 1.03
CA TYR A 242 6.57 1.20 1.17
C TYR A 242 6.38 -0.31 1.06
N TRP A 243 7.07 -0.96 0.13
CA TRP A 243 7.02 -2.42 -0.04
C TRP A 243 7.53 -3.16 1.19
N HIS A 244 8.68 -2.75 1.75
CA HIS A 244 9.18 -3.33 2.99
C HIS A 244 8.27 -3.06 4.19
N PHE A 245 7.62 -1.89 4.25
CA PHE A 245 6.59 -1.62 5.26
C PHE A 245 5.45 -2.63 5.16
N VAL A 246 4.95 -2.90 3.95
CA VAL A 246 3.92 -3.90 3.69
C VAL A 246 4.40 -5.29 4.16
N ASP A 247 5.61 -5.72 3.79
CA ASP A 247 6.20 -6.99 4.23
C ASP A 247 6.19 -7.13 5.77
N ILE A 248 6.62 -6.08 6.48
CA ILE A 248 6.69 -6.09 7.94
C ILE A 248 5.28 -6.20 8.55
N VAL A 249 4.30 -5.42 8.06
CA VAL A 249 2.92 -5.50 8.56
C VAL A 249 2.36 -6.91 8.35
N TRP A 250 2.65 -7.56 7.21
CA TRP A 250 2.23 -8.94 6.98
C TRP A 250 2.81 -9.90 8.01
N LEU A 251 4.11 -9.78 8.35
CA LEU A 251 4.72 -10.65 9.35
C LEU A 251 4.02 -10.52 10.72
N PHE A 252 3.64 -9.30 11.12
CA PHE A 252 2.86 -9.08 12.34
C PHE A 252 1.45 -9.70 12.23
N LEU A 253 0.78 -9.57 11.09
CA LEU A 253 -0.53 -10.21 10.85
C LEU A 253 -0.43 -11.74 10.91
N TYR A 254 0.55 -12.32 10.23
CA TYR A 254 0.79 -13.76 10.21
C TYR A 254 1.02 -14.32 11.62
N VAL A 255 1.96 -13.74 12.38
CA VAL A 255 2.29 -14.23 13.73
C VAL A 255 1.12 -14.02 14.70
N SER A 256 0.47 -12.86 14.65
CA SER A 256 -0.56 -12.51 15.63
C SER A 256 -1.89 -13.18 15.34
N ILE A 257 -2.40 -13.07 14.11
CA ILE A 257 -3.74 -13.51 13.76
C ILE A 257 -3.73 -14.98 13.34
N TYR A 258 -2.88 -15.38 12.39
CA TYR A 258 -2.91 -16.74 11.84
C TYR A 258 -2.25 -17.78 12.76
N TRP A 259 -1.25 -17.37 13.54
CA TRP A 259 -0.54 -18.32 14.40
C TRP A 259 -0.97 -18.26 15.86
N TRP A 260 -0.88 -17.10 16.52
CA TRP A 260 -1.26 -17.00 17.93
C TRP A 260 -2.78 -16.98 18.14
N GLY A 261 -3.51 -16.30 17.25
CA GLY A 261 -4.95 -16.10 17.34
C GLY A 261 -5.81 -17.26 16.89
N ASN A 262 -5.22 -18.41 16.57
CA ASN A 262 -5.88 -19.59 16.03
C ASN A 262 -5.76 -20.78 16.98
#